data_AF-A0A671U6Z2-F1
#
_entry.id   AF-A0A671U6Z2-F1
#
_cell.length_a   1.000
_cell.length_b   1.000
_cell.length_c   1.000
_cell.angle_alpha   90.00
_cell.angle_beta   90.00
_cell.angle_gamma   90.00
#
_symmetry.space_group_name_H-M   'P 1'
#
loop_
_entity.id
_entity.type
_entity.pdbx_description
1 polymer ?
#
loop_
_entity_poly.entity_id
_entity_poly.type
_entity_poly.pdbx_seq_one_letter_code
_entity_poly.pdbx_strand_id
1 'polypeptide(L)'
;MAEAFVGTWNLKTSDKFDDYMKELGVGFATRKVGGMTKPTTLISVEGDTVTLKTQSTIKNTEISFKLGEEFDETTADDRKVKSIVTVEDGKLVHIQRWDGKETSLVREVNGNALTLVSTHTKCIHLLSVCVCIVGFLNIFVCFYRRRSNSETSLAHVFMRGQSNTRH
;
A
#
# COMPACT_ATOMS: atom_id res chain seq x y z
N MET A 1 -14.60 -5.62 -0.45
CA MET A 1 -15.41 -4.63 0.28
C MET A 1 -14.47 -3.88 1.23
N ALA A 2 -14.46 -2.55 1.22
CA ALA A 2 -13.49 -1.75 1.99
C ALA A 2 -13.69 -1.84 3.52
N GLU A 3 -14.83 -2.37 3.95
CA GLU A 3 -15.16 -2.65 5.34
C GLU A 3 -14.13 -3.54 6.06
N ALA A 4 -13.47 -4.45 5.34
CA ALA A 4 -12.42 -5.31 5.91
C ALA A 4 -11.19 -4.51 6.42
N PHE A 5 -11.04 -3.26 5.99
CA PHE A 5 -9.96 -2.37 6.42
C PHE A 5 -10.34 -1.49 7.61
N VAL A 6 -11.62 -1.46 7.99
CA VAL A 6 -12.13 -0.61 9.07
C VAL A 6 -11.52 -1.02 10.40
N GLY A 7 -10.94 -0.06 11.10
CA GLY A 7 -10.31 -0.28 12.40
C GLY A 7 -9.14 0.66 12.68
N THR A 8 -8.50 0.42 13.82
CA THR A 8 -7.34 1.17 14.30
C THR A 8 -6.08 0.32 14.15
N TRP A 9 -5.17 0.77 13.30
CA TRP A 9 -3.94 0.08 12.94
C TRP A 9 -2.74 0.80 13.52
N ASN A 10 -1.97 0.13 14.36
CA ASN A 10 -0.74 0.68 14.90
C ASN A 10 0.47 0.14 14.13
N LEU A 11 1.36 1.05 13.71
CA LEU A 11 2.61 0.66 13.09
C LEU A 11 3.47 -0.14 14.07
N LYS A 12 3.78 -1.39 13.71
CA LYS A 12 4.71 -2.24 14.48
C LYS A 12 6.11 -2.19 13.87
N THR A 13 6.20 -2.47 12.58
CA THR A 13 7.46 -2.51 11.84
C THR A 13 7.34 -1.82 10.49
N SER A 14 8.43 -1.20 10.07
CA SER A 14 8.58 -0.56 8.78
C SER A 14 9.97 -0.87 8.24
N ASP A 15 10.05 -1.62 7.14
CA ASP A 15 11.32 -1.93 6.50
C ASP A 15 11.55 -0.98 5.31
N LYS A 16 12.76 -0.41 5.20
CA LYS A 16 13.20 0.46 4.09
C LYS A 16 12.48 1.83 3.97
N PHE A 17 11.86 2.31 5.05
CA PHE A 17 11.10 3.56 5.03
C PHE A 17 11.98 4.79 4.77
N ASP A 18 13.21 4.79 5.29
CA ASP A 18 14.20 5.84 5.02
C ASP A 18 14.57 5.90 3.53
N ASP A 19 14.81 4.75 2.89
CA ASP A 19 15.13 4.67 1.45
C ASP A 19 13.96 5.17 0.61
N TYR A 20 12.73 4.77 0.92
CA TYR A 20 11.53 5.24 0.24
C TYR A 20 11.37 6.76 0.35
N MET A 21 11.49 7.32 1.56
CA MET A 21 11.43 8.77 1.75
C MET A 21 12.57 9.50 1.06
N LYS A 22 13.77 8.90 0.98
CA LYS A 22 14.91 9.46 0.27
C LYS A 22 14.65 9.54 -1.24
N GLU A 23 14.07 8.49 -1.83
CA GLU A 23 13.67 8.48 -3.25
C GLU A 23 12.55 9.50 -3.56
N LEU A 24 11.66 9.75 -2.60
CA LEU A 24 10.69 10.83 -2.68
C LEU A 24 11.30 12.23 -2.57
N GLY A 25 12.58 12.35 -2.20
CA GLY A 25 13.28 13.62 -2.04
C GLY A 25 13.12 14.25 -0.65
N VAL A 26 12.59 13.52 0.34
CA VAL A 26 12.41 14.02 1.71
C VAL A 26 13.78 14.23 2.37
N GLY A 27 14.01 15.38 3.01
CA GLY A 27 15.28 15.72 3.66
C GLY A 27 15.67 14.79 4.82
N PHE A 28 16.98 14.58 5.03
CA PHE A 28 17.53 13.63 6.00
C PHE A 28 16.97 13.78 7.43
N ALA A 29 16.81 15.01 7.92
CA ALA A 29 16.27 15.28 9.25
C ALA A 29 14.82 14.76 9.40
N THR A 30 13.96 15.07 8.44
CA THR A 30 12.56 14.60 8.41
C THR A 30 12.48 13.08 8.34
N ARG A 31 13.37 12.44 7.56
CA ARG A 31 13.41 10.98 7.46
C ARG A 31 13.81 10.31 8.77
N LYS A 32 14.82 10.85 9.46
CA LYS A 32 15.29 10.30 10.74
C LYS A 32 14.19 10.36 11.80
N VAL A 33 13.50 11.50 11.85
CA VAL A 33 12.40 11.71 12.79
C VAL A 33 11.19 10.84 12.41
N GLY A 34 10.84 10.77 11.12
CA GLY A 34 9.73 9.94 10.62
C GLY A 34 9.94 8.43 10.80
N GLY A 35 11.18 7.95 10.75
CA GLY A 35 11.48 6.54 11.05
C GLY A 35 11.39 6.17 12.54
N MET A 36 11.41 7.16 13.44
CA MET A 36 11.24 6.95 14.87
C MET A 36 9.77 7.05 15.32
N THR A 37 8.89 7.61 14.49
CA THR A 37 7.47 7.70 14.81
C THR A 37 6.74 6.41 14.51
N LYS A 38 5.77 6.11 15.36
CA LYS A 38 4.83 5.00 15.17
C LYS A 38 3.45 5.60 14.94
N PRO A 39 3.08 5.94 13.70
CA PRO A 39 1.76 6.44 13.42
C PRO A 39 0.69 5.38 13.70
N THR A 40 -0.46 5.86 14.13
CA THR A 40 -1.71 5.11 14.25
C THR A 40 -2.58 5.50 13.07
N THR A 41 -2.93 4.53 12.22
CA THR A 41 -3.84 4.72 11.09
C THR A 41 -5.23 4.23 11.48
N LEU A 42 -6.21 5.13 11.49
CA LEU A 42 -7.61 4.81 11.67
C LEU A 42 -8.29 4.85 10.30
N ILE A 43 -9.04 3.80 9.99
CA ILE A 43 -9.82 3.69 8.76
C ILE A 43 -11.28 3.52 9.18
N SER A 44 -12.14 4.42 8.72
CA SER A 44 -13.59 4.32 8.86
C SER A 44 -14.26 4.35 7.50
N VAL A 45 -15.39 3.65 7.38
CA VAL A 45 -16.20 3.62 6.16
C VAL A 45 -17.61 4.04 6.55
N GLU A 46 -18.12 5.06 5.87
CA GLU A 46 -19.46 5.62 6.05
C GLU A 46 -20.18 5.57 4.70
N GLY A 47 -20.97 4.51 4.49
CA GLY A 47 -21.59 4.22 3.19
C GLY A 47 -20.52 4.04 2.11
N ASP A 48 -20.53 4.94 1.11
CA ASP A 48 -19.58 4.92 -0.02
C ASP A 48 -18.31 5.75 0.24
N THR A 49 -18.22 6.44 1.38
CA THR A 49 -17.09 7.30 1.73
C THR A 49 -16.15 6.60 2.70
N VAL A 50 -14.87 6.51 2.34
CA VAL A 50 -13.80 5.97 3.19
C VAL A 50 -13.01 7.14 3.75
N THR A 51 -12.86 7.17 5.07
CA THR A 51 -12.05 8.16 5.78
C THR A 51 -10.82 7.48 6.36
N LEU A 52 -9.64 7.98 5.98
CA LEU A 52 -8.35 7.52 6.47
C LEU A 52 -7.71 8.64 7.28
N LYS A 53 -7.53 8.39 8.57
CA LYS A 53 -6.88 9.30 9.52
C LYS A 53 -5.55 8.70 9.94
N THR A 54 -4.46 9.39 9.71
CA THR A 54 -3.13 9.00 10.20
C THR A 54 -2.75 9.94 11.32
N GLN A 55 -2.67 9.42 12.53
CA GLN A 55 -2.27 10.17 13.71
C GLN A 55 -0.84 9.82 14.11
N SER A 56 -0.01 10.82 14.36
CA SER A 56 1.35 10.62 14.89
C SER A 56 1.70 11.73 15.86
N THR A 57 2.77 11.56 16.63
CA THR A 57 3.25 12.59 17.57
C THR A 57 3.68 13.89 16.88
N ILE A 58 3.80 13.90 15.55
CA ILE A 58 4.39 14.99 14.77
C ILE A 58 3.36 15.66 13.86
N LYS A 59 2.63 14.87 13.07
CA LYS A 59 1.60 15.36 12.16
C LYS A 59 0.42 14.40 12.16
N ASN A 60 -0.78 14.97 12.17
CA ASN A 60 -2.03 14.24 11.97
C ASN A 60 -2.59 14.64 10.61
N THR A 61 -2.95 13.66 9.80
CA THR A 61 -3.58 13.88 8.48
C THR A 61 -4.90 13.12 8.42
N GLU A 62 -5.88 13.71 7.76
CA GLU A 62 -7.20 13.14 7.54
C GLU A 62 -7.58 13.32 6.08
N ILE A 63 -7.92 12.22 5.42
CA ILE A 63 -8.39 12.21 4.04
C ILE A 63 -9.71 11.45 3.96
N SER A 64 -10.68 11.99 3.24
CA SER A 64 -11.96 11.33 2.95
C SER A 64 -12.11 11.23 1.45
N PHE A 65 -12.35 10.02 0.95
CA PHE A 65 -12.43 9.74 -0.47
C PHE A 65 -13.49 8.68 -0.76
N LYS A 66 -13.95 8.64 -2.01
CA LYS A 66 -14.82 7.59 -2.53
C LYS A 66 -14.02 6.59 -3.34
N LEU A 67 -14.42 5.33 -3.28
CA LEU A 67 -13.74 4.28 -4.03
C LEU A 67 -13.98 4.45 -5.53
N GLY A 68 -12.90 4.44 -6.32
CA GLY A 68 -12.94 4.58 -7.78
C GLY A 68 -13.05 6.02 -8.28
N GLU A 69 -13.10 7.02 -7.38
CA GLU A 69 -13.10 8.44 -7.76
C GLU A 69 -11.70 9.05 -7.59
N GLU A 70 -11.26 9.83 -8.58
CA GLU A 70 -10.05 10.63 -8.46
C GLU A 70 -10.31 11.86 -7.59
N PHE A 71 -9.40 12.15 -6.67
CA PHE A 71 -9.47 13.34 -5.80
C PHE A 71 -8.11 14.02 -5.68
N ASP A 72 -8.13 15.32 -5.40
CA ASP A 72 -6.91 16.08 -5.13
C ASP A 72 -6.49 15.88 -3.67
N GLU A 73 -5.32 15.28 -3.46
CA GLU A 73 -4.73 15.05 -2.14
C GLU A 73 -3.56 16.03 -1.94
N THR A 74 -3.53 16.70 -0.80
CA THR A 74 -2.34 17.45 -0.37
C THR A 74 -1.57 16.57 0.61
N THR A 75 -0.43 16.06 0.16
CA THR A 75 0.42 15.20 0.98
C THR A 75 1.06 15.98 2.13
N ALA A 76 1.55 15.30 3.16
CA ALA A 76 2.21 15.91 4.33
C ALA A 76 3.48 16.74 4.01
N ASP A 77 3.93 16.67 2.76
CA ASP A 77 5.07 17.34 2.14
C ASP A 77 4.63 18.56 1.29
N ASP A 78 3.39 19.03 1.46
CA ASP A 78 2.75 20.15 0.76
C ASP A 78 2.66 20.01 -0.78
N ARG A 79 2.85 18.79 -1.29
CA ARG A 79 2.66 18.47 -2.71
C ARG A 79 1.21 18.16 -3.00
N LYS A 80 0.67 18.83 -4.02
CA LYS A 80 -0.63 18.53 -4.64
C LYS A 80 -0.46 17.32 -5.54
N VAL A 81 -1.15 16.24 -5.21
CA VAL A 81 -1.14 15.00 -5.98
C VAL A 81 -2.56 14.61 -6.34
N LYS A 82 -2.75 13.98 -7.48
CA LYS A 82 -4.03 13.34 -7.82
C LYS A 82 -4.00 11.91 -7.33
N SER A 83 -4.97 11.57 -6.49
CA SER A 83 -5.07 10.28 -5.86
C SER A 83 -6.32 9.56 -6.32
N ILE A 84 -6.21 8.25 -6.54
CA ILE A 84 -7.34 7.35 -6.78
C ILE A 84 -7.18 6.13 -5.89
N VAL A 85 -8.28 5.69 -5.30
CA VAL A 85 -8.29 4.51 -4.43
C VAL A 85 -9.29 3.49 -4.98
N THR A 86 -8.80 2.31 -5.34
CA THR A 86 -9.60 1.17 -5.80
C THR A 86 -9.43 -0.02 -4.86
N VAL A 87 -10.38 -0.96 -4.89
CA VAL A 87 -10.26 -2.23 -4.18
C VAL A 87 -10.29 -3.35 -5.20
N GLU A 88 -9.16 -4.05 -5.35
CA GLU A 88 -8.96 -5.12 -6.33
C GLU A 88 -8.48 -6.37 -5.58
N ASP A 89 -9.12 -7.51 -5.81
CA ASP A 89 -8.79 -8.79 -5.17
C ASP A 89 -8.69 -8.73 -3.63
N GLY A 90 -9.51 -7.89 -2.99
CA GLY A 90 -9.48 -7.69 -1.55
C GLY A 90 -8.30 -6.85 -1.04
N LYS A 91 -7.55 -6.20 -1.95
CA LYS A 91 -6.46 -5.27 -1.64
C LYS A 91 -6.90 -3.86 -1.96
N LEU A 92 -6.61 -2.92 -1.07
CA LEU A 92 -6.89 -1.51 -1.28
C LEU A 92 -5.67 -0.90 -1.98
N VAL A 93 -5.86 -0.52 -3.25
CA VAL A 93 -4.83 0.05 -4.11
C VAL A 93 -5.03 1.56 -4.16
N HIS A 94 -4.06 2.30 -3.65
CA HIS A 94 -4.06 3.76 -3.65
C HIS A 94 -2.95 4.24 -4.59
N ILE A 95 -3.33 4.86 -5.70
CA ILE A 95 -2.41 5.38 -6.71
C ILE A 95 -2.35 6.90 -6.55
N GLN A 96 -1.14 7.43 -6.41
CA GLN A 96 -0.86 8.85 -6.32
C GLN A 96 -0.03 9.28 -7.53
N ARG A 97 -0.51 10.29 -8.26
CA ARG A 97 0.14 10.84 -9.46
C ARG A 97 0.47 12.32 -9.26
N TRP A 98 1.71 12.69 -9.57
CA TRP A 98 2.15 14.09 -9.53
C TRP A 98 3.31 14.32 -10.51
N ASP A 99 3.31 15.44 -11.24
CA ASP A 99 4.42 15.86 -12.12
C ASP A 99 5.01 14.74 -13.00
N GLY A 100 4.16 13.86 -13.55
CA GLY A 100 4.57 12.71 -14.39
C GLY A 100 5.19 11.53 -13.62
N LYS A 101 5.20 11.57 -12.29
CA LYS A 101 5.56 10.45 -11.39
C LYS A 101 4.30 9.77 -10.87
N GLU A 102 4.42 8.48 -10.64
CA GLU A 102 3.37 7.66 -10.02
C GLU A 102 3.94 6.90 -8.81
N THR A 103 3.12 6.75 -7.78
CA THR A 103 3.38 5.86 -6.65
C THR A 103 2.11 5.08 -6.34
N SER A 104 2.27 3.78 -6.13
CA SER A 104 1.21 2.90 -5.72
C SER A 104 1.43 2.45 -4.27
N LEU A 105 0.37 2.50 -3.49
CA LEU A 105 0.33 2.09 -2.10
C LEU A 105 -0.75 1.00 -1.99
N VAL A 106 -0.31 -0.23 -1.82
CA VAL A 106 -1.20 -1.39 -1.71
C VAL A 106 -1.32 -1.78 -0.25
N ARG A 107 -2.55 -1.76 0.27
CA ARG A 107 -2.89 -2.23 1.62
C ARG A 107 -3.59 -3.57 1.53
N GLU A 108 -3.11 -4.53 2.29
CA GLU A 108 -3.67 -5.88 2.36
C GLU A 108 -3.88 -6.25 3.83
N VAL A 109 -5.09 -6.71 4.16
CA VAL A 109 -5.43 -7.17 5.51
C VAL A 109 -5.36 -8.68 5.53
N ASN A 110 -4.49 -9.20 6.40
CA ASN A 110 -4.33 -10.62 6.70
C ASN A 110 -4.67 -10.85 8.17
N GLY A 111 -5.95 -11.12 8.45
CA GLY A 111 -6.47 -11.26 9.81
C GLY A 111 -6.24 -9.98 10.62
N ASN A 112 -5.39 -10.07 11.64
CA ASN A 112 -5.07 -8.94 12.51
C ASN A 112 -3.84 -8.14 12.04
N ALA A 113 -3.32 -8.36 10.83
CA ALA A 113 -2.19 -7.60 10.31
C ALA A 113 -2.58 -6.85 9.04
N LEU A 114 -2.34 -5.54 9.01
CA LEU A 114 -2.43 -4.73 7.80
C LEU A 114 -1.02 -4.53 7.26
N THR A 115 -0.77 -5.05 6.06
CA THR A 115 0.48 -4.86 5.35
C THR A 115 0.32 -3.73 4.36
N LEU A 116 1.17 -2.71 4.46
CA LEU A 116 1.26 -1.63 3.50
C LEU A 116 2.53 -1.82 2.66
N VAL A 117 2.34 -1.94 1.35
CA VAL A 117 3.43 -2.00 0.36
C VAL A 117 3.39 -0.73 -0.47
N SER A 118 4.40 0.11 -0.32
CA SER A 118 4.57 1.32 -1.12
C SER A 118 5.60 1.07 -2.23
N THR A 119 5.20 1.34 -3.47
CA THR A 119 6.02 1.20 -4.66
C THR A 119 6.06 2.53 -5.41
N HIS A 120 7.23 3.16 -5.45
CA HIS A 120 7.49 4.31 -6.29
C HIS A 120 8.08 3.82 -7.62
N THR A 121 7.70 4.43 -8.74
CA THR A 121 8.06 4.04 -10.13
C THR A 121 9.58 4.03 -10.43
N LYS A 122 10.45 4.21 -9.42
CA LYS A 122 11.90 4.04 -9.54
C LYS A 122 12.53 2.92 -8.70
N CYS A 123 11.86 2.31 -7.71
CA CYS A 123 12.50 1.22 -6.95
C CYS A 123 11.50 0.37 -6.17
N ILE A 124 11.72 -0.94 -6.24
CA ILE A 124 10.87 -2.01 -5.69
C ILE A 124 11.18 -2.24 -4.19
N HIS A 125 10.10 -2.48 -3.42
CA HIS A 125 10.00 -3.04 -2.06
C HIS A 125 10.11 -2.09 -0.84
N LEU A 126 8.95 -1.70 -0.30
CA LEU A 126 8.73 -1.41 1.12
C LEU A 126 7.73 -2.44 1.68
N LEU A 127 8.04 -3.11 2.80
CA LEU A 127 7.08 -3.92 3.56
C LEU A 127 6.91 -3.24 4.92
N SER A 128 5.71 -2.74 5.21
CA SER A 128 5.37 -2.25 6.53
C SER A 128 4.24 -3.11 7.09
N VAL A 129 4.43 -3.64 8.30
CA VAL A 129 3.46 -4.50 8.99
C VAL A 129 2.88 -3.71 10.16
N CYS A 130 1.59 -3.39 10.07
CA CYS A 130 0.77 -2.86 11.15
C CYS A 130 -0.02 -4.00 11.79
N VAL A 131 -0.08 -4.06 13.13
CA VAL A 131 -0.86 -5.10 13.84
C VAL A 131 -2.08 -4.44 14.52
N CYS A 132 -3.25 -5.02 14.25
CA CYS A 132 -4.53 -4.73 14.88
C CYS A 132 -4.52 -5.23 16.32
N ILE A 133 -4.83 -4.35 17.27
CA ILE A 133 -5.07 -4.76 18.65
C ILE A 133 -6.57 -5.07 18.75
N VAL A 134 -6.94 -6.32 18.45
CA VAL A 134 -8.21 -6.88 18.90
C VAL A 134 -7.86 -8.01 19.84
N GLY A 135 -8.38 -7.92 21.07
CA GLY A 135 -7.97 -8.75 22.20
C GLY A 135 -8.07 -10.26 21.96
N PHE A 136 -7.17 -10.96 22.66
CA PHE A 136 -7.14 -12.40 22.95
C PHE A 136 -6.72 -13.40 21.84
N LEU A 137 -5.48 -13.86 22.03
CA LEU A 137 -4.95 -15.23 21.91
C LEU A 137 -4.68 -15.87 20.52
N ASN A 138 -3.42 -16.32 20.41
CA ASN A 138 -2.79 -17.26 19.47
C ASN A 138 -2.27 -16.74 18.13
N ILE A 139 -0.93 -16.69 18.06
CA ILE A 139 -0.08 -16.27 16.95
C ILE A 139 0.26 -17.50 16.10
N PHE A 140 -0.06 -17.45 14.81
CA PHE A 140 0.61 -18.24 13.77
C PHE A 140 1.14 -17.26 12.72
N VAL A 141 2.46 -17.18 12.57
CA VAL A 141 3.13 -16.31 11.59
C VAL A 141 3.27 -17.08 10.27
N CYS A 142 2.59 -16.64 9.23
CA CYS A 142 2.70 -17.19 7.88
C CYS A 142 3.57 -16.27 7.02
N PHE A 143 4.71 -16.79 6.53
CA PHE A 143 5.68 -16.06 5.72
C PHE A 143 5.27 -16.12 4.23
N TYR A 144 4.77 -15.03 3.65
CA TYR A 144 4.43 -14.98 2.22
C TYR A 144 5.60 -14.39 1.41
N ARG A 145 6.33 -15.25 0.69
CA ARG A 145 7.37 -14.87 -0.28
C ARG A 145 6.70 -14.62 -1.64
N ARG A 146 6.45 -13.34 -1.99
CA ARG A 146 5.90 -12.96 -3.31
C ARG A 146 7.02 -12.99 -4.37
N ARG A 147 6.91 -13.91 -5.33
CA ARG A 147 7.81 -14.02 -6.49
C ARG A 147 7.53 -12.85 -7.44
N SER A 148 8.56 -12.04 -7.69
CA SER A 148 8.55 -10.94 -8.66
C SER A 148 8.34 -11.49 -10.07
N ASN A 149 7.20 -11.23 -10.69
CA ASN A 149 7.03 -11.40 -12.13
C ASN A 149 7.23 -10.04 -12.80
N SER A 150 8.43 -9.86 -13.33
CA SER A 150 8.75 -8.84 -14.34
C SER A 150 9.50 -9.54 -15.45
N GLU A 151 8.78 -10.07 -16.44
CA GLU A 151 9.34 -10.36 -17.76
C GLU A 151 8.18 -10.45 -18.77
N THR A 152 7.80 -9.29 -19.28
CA THR A 152 7.24 -9.18 -20.63
C THR A 152 8.38 -9.40 -21.62
N SER A 153 8.44 -10.59 -22.22
CA SER A 153 9.23 -10.83 -23.43
C SER A 153 8.36 -11.52 -24.47
N LEU A 154 8.17 -10.82 -25.60
CA LEU A 154 7.63 -11.36 -26.83
C LEU A 154 8.53 -12.50 -27.33
N ALA A 155 8.06 -13.74 -27.22
CA ALA A 155 8.65 -14.87 -27.93
C ALA A 155 7.70 -15.32 -29.04
N HIS A 156 8.10 -15.00 -30.27
CA HIS A 156 7.46 -15.38 -31.51
C HIS A 156 8.09 -16.71 -31.97
N VAL A 157 7.43 -17.87 -31.82
CA VAL A 157 7.86 -19.12 -32.49
C VAL A 157 6.67 -20.02 -32.86
N PHE A 158 6.35 -19.96 -34.15
CA PHE A 158 6.09 -21.06 -35.11
C PHE A 158 5.02 -22.15 -34.88
N MET A 159 4.12 -22.22 -35.86
CA MET A 159 3.15 -23.29 -36.16
C MET A 159 3.80 -24.64 -36.52
N ARG A 160 3.22 -25.73 -36.00
CA ARG A 160 3.03 -27.10 -36.59
C ARG A 160 2.53 -27.98 -35.43
N GLY A 161 1.44 -28.74 -35.45
CA GLY A 161 0.67 -29.32 -36.55
C GLY A 161 0.62 -30.84 -36.34
N GLN A 162 -0.52 -31.36 -35.85
CA GLN A 162 -0.99 -32.78 -35.82
C GLN A 162 -0.13 -33.79 -34.99
N SER A 163 -0.62 -34.90 -34.43
CA SER A 163 -1.84 -35.71 -34.62
C SER A 163 -2.12 -36.58 -33.37
N ASN A 164 -3.42 -36.72 -33.07
CA ASN A 164 -4.15 -37.93 -32.67
C ASN A 164 -3.37 -39.26 -32.57
N THR A 165 -3.52 -40.02 -31.46
CA THR A 165 -4.26 -41.30 -31.43
C THR A 165 -4.37 -41.89 -30.01
N ARG A 166 -5.57 -42.40 -29.73
CA ARG A 166 -5.96 -43.36 -28.68
C ARG A 166 -5.04 -44.59 -28.62
N HIS A 167 -4.83 -45.13 -27.42
CA HIS A 167 -5.52 -46.36 -27.00
C HIS A 167 -5.50 -46.54 -25.49
#